data_AF-A0A974PM34-F1
#
_entry.id   AF-A0A974PM34-F1
#
_cell.length_a   1.000
_cell.length_b   1.000
_cell.length_c   1.000
_cell.angle_alpha   90.00
_cell.angle_beta   90.00
_cell.angle_gamma   90.00
#
_symmetry.space_group_name_H-M   'P 1'
#
loop_
_entity.id
_entity.type
_entity.pdbx_description
1 polymer ?
#
loop_
_entity_poly.entity_id
_entity_poly.type
_entity_poly.pdbx_seq_one_letter_code
_entity_poly.pdbx_strand_id
1 'polypeptide(L)'
;MNDHVLDLTRTAWKQAHGDLEAIGTWLLHRDGPLPCLVLKPRNAQRHDQFIPCVVLQKNAWVWSEAIGDGAEAARTACEFAGALGLDTHNSTNIIRVASIIRDHIGDLLSIPPMPMEREVVGEATVTDERGRVTEGEIMARV
;
A
#
# COMPACT_ATOMS: atom_id res chain seq x y z
N MET A 1 12.89 -6.46 15.93
CA MET A 1 11.63 -6.51 15.16
C MET A 1 11.28 -5.06 14.88
N ASN A 2 11.34 -4.58 13.64
CA ASN A 2 10.97 -3.19 13.34
C ASN A 2 9.47 -3.02 13.62
N ASP A 3 9.14 -2.10 14.50
CA ASP A 3 7.84 -1.92 15.15
C ASP A 3 6.86 -1.10 14.29
N HIS A 4 6.93 -1.25 12.97
CA HIS A 4 6.21 -0.42 12.01
C HIS A 4 5.12 -1.23 11.32
N VAL A 5 3.86 -0.95 11.64
CA VAL A 5 2.68 -1.57 11.00
C VAL A 5 2.49 -1.13 9.54
N LEU A 6 3.14 -0.06 9.09
CA LEU A 6 3.08 0.44 7.71
C LEU A 6 4.46 0.93 7.28
N ASP A 7 5.00 0.37 6.19
CA ASP A 7 6.27 0.76 5.59
C ASP A 7 6.05 1.31 4.17
N LEU A 8 6.01 2.64 4.04
CA LEU A 8 5.79 3.32 2.76
C LEU A 8 7.04 3.38 1.86
N THR A 9 8.15 2.75 2.27
CA THR A 9 9.31 2.51 1.41
C THR A 9 9.11 1.29 0.51
N ARG A 10 8.30 0.32 0.97
CA ARG A 10 7.91 -0.88 0.21
C ARG A 10 6.55 -0.67 -0.43
N THR A 11 6.53 -0.34 -1.72
CA THR A 11 5.29 0.00 -2.43
C THR A 11 5.13 -0.81 -3.70
N ALA A 12 3.93 -1.30 -3.95
CA ALA A 12 3.54 -1.90 -5.22
C ALA A 12 3.46 -0.84 -6.32
N TRP A 13 2.94 0.34 -5.98
CA TRP A 13 2.82 1.48 -6.90
C TRP A 13 2.63 2.80 -6.12
N LYS A 14 2.87 3.93 -6.80
CA LYS A 14 2.59 5.29 -6.32
C LYS A 14 2.00 6.13 -7.45
N GLN A 15 1.00 6.95 -7.17
CA GLN A 15 0.44 7.90 -8.12
C GLN A 15 0.15 9.25 -7.46
N ALA A 16 0.59 10.33 -8.12
CA ALA A 16 0.37 11.68 -7.65
C ALA A 16 -0.97 12.23 -8.16
N HIS A 17 -1.72 12.86 -7.26
CA HIS A 17 -2.99 13.52 -7.51
C HIS A 17 -2.93 14.94 -6.97
N GLY A 18 -2.25 15.84 -7.69
CA GLY A 18 -2.01 17.21 -7.23
C GLY A 18 -1.16 17.26 -5.97
N ASP A 19 -1.74 17.78 -4.88
CA ASP A 19 -1.17 17.86 -3.53
C ASP A 19 -1.32 16.57 -2.69
N LEU A 20 -2.00 15.55 -3.22
CA LEU A 20 -2.12 14.23 -2.60
C LEU A 20 -1.31 13.17 -3.36
N GLU A 21 -0.98 12.08 -2.67
CA GLU A 21 -0.34 10.90 -3.24
C GLU A 21 -1.10 9.64 -2.80
N ALA A 22 -1.43 8.79 -3.78
CA ALA A 22 -2.00 7.46 -3.58
C ALA A 22 -0.89 6.41 -3.68
N ILE A 23 -0.88 5.47 -2.73
CA ILE A 23 0.17 4.46 -2.60
C ILE A 23 -0.47 3.10 -2.41
N GLY A 24 -0.15 2.14 -3.29
CA GLY A 24 -0.41 0.73 -3.06
C GLY A 24 0.72 0.10 -2.26
N THR A 25 0.41 -0.49 -1.11
CA THR A 25 1.40 -1.09 -0.19
C THR A 25 0.75 -2.20 0.65
N TRP A 26 1.40 -2.61 1.73
CA TRP A 26 0.93 -3.63 2.66
C TRP A 26 0.94 -3.10 4.09
N LEU A 27 -0.17 -3.30 4.79
CA LEU A 27 -0.25 -3.13 6.24
C LEU A 27 0.26 -4.41 6.90
N LEU A 28 1.30 -4.33 7.71
CA LEU A 28 1.77 -5.47 8.49
C LEU A 28 0.74 -5.79 9.58
N HIS A 29 0.10 -6.94 9.46
CA HIS A 29 -0.89 -7.44 10.41
C HIS A 29 -0.38 -8.74 11.05
N ARG A 30 -0.94 -9.10 12.22
CA ARG A 30 -0.54 -10.31 12.97
C ARG A 30 -0.61 -11.58 12.12
N ASP A 31 -1.63 -11.67 11.27
CA ASP A 31 -1.90 -12.84 10.43
C ASP A 31 -1.21 -12.76 9.05
N GLY A 32 -0.34 -11.76 8.85
CA GLY A 32 0.41 -11.53 7.62
C GLY A 32 0.12 -10.16 6.98
N PRO A 33 0.94 -9.72 6.01
CA PRO A 33 0.76 -8.42 5.36
C PRO A 33 -0.54 -8.35 4.55
N LEU A 34 -1.32 -7.28 4.75
CA LEU A 34 -2.59 -7.05 4.07
C LEU A 34 -2.43 -5.96 3.00
N PRO A 35 -2.75 -6.23 1.72
CA PRO A 35 -2.73 -5.19 0.70
C PRO A 35 -3.65 -4.02 1.05
N CYS A 36 -3.14 -2.81 0.89
CA CYS A 36 -3.85 -1.58 1.21
C CYS A 36 -3.49 -0.43 0.28
N LEU A 37 -4.45 0.48 0.14
CA LEU A 37 -4.29 1.79 -0.46
C LEU A 37 -4.06 2.80 0.66
N VAL A 38 -3.04 3.64 0.52
CA VAL A 38 -2.73 4.72 1.44
C VAL A 38 -2.83 6.05 0.71
N LEU A 39 -3.53 7.01 1.30
CA LEU A 39 -3.51 8.40 0.88
C LEU A 39 -2.73 9.24 1.88
N LYS A 40 -1.90 10.14 1.35
CA LYS A 40 -1.18 11.15 2.14
C LYS A 40 -1.00 12.46 1.39
N PRO A 41 -0.75 13.59 2.09
CA PRO A 41 -0.25 14.79 1.45
C PRO A 41 1.12 14.53 0.82
N ARG A 42 1.32 15.04 -0.40
CA ARG A 42 2.57 14.85 -1.15
C ARG A 42 3.74 15.62 -0.54
N ASN A 43 3.47 16.80 0.02
CA ASN A 43 4.49 17.70 0.58
C ASN A 43 4.81 17.43 2.05
N ALA A 44 4.13 16.47 2.69
CA ALA A 44 4.47 16.08 4.05
C ALA A 44 5.83 15.36 4.05
N GLN A 45 6.85 16.05 4.55
CA GLN A 45 8.21 15.50 4.63
C GLN A 45 8.40 14.55 5.81
N ARG A 46 7.52 14.61 6.81
CA ARG A 46 7.60 13.78 8.01
C ARG A 46 6.25 13.13 8.31
N HIS A 47 6.30 11.89 8.80
CA HIS A 47 5.12 11.08 9.14
C HIS A 47 4.37 11.59 10.38
N ASP A 48 4.97 12.46 11.18
CA ASP A 48 4.32 13.13 12.33
C ASP A 48 3.45 14.33 11.91
N GLN A 49 3.47 14.72 10.63
CA GLN A 49 2.74 15.89 10.11
C GLN A 49 1.35 15.55 9.56
N PHE A 50 0.99 14.27 9.43
CA PHE A 50 -0.29 13.85 8.89
C PHE A 50 -0.69 12.46 9.40
N ILE A 51 -1.99 12.18 9.35
CA ILE A 51 -2.53 10.84 9.62
C ILE A 51 -2.73 10.14 8.27
N PRO A 52 -2.02 9.03 7.97
CA PRO A 52 -2.22 8.32 6.72
C PRO A 52 -3.63 7.73 6.68
N CYS A 53 -4.33 7.95 5.58
CA CYS A 53 -5.65 7.37 5.36
C CYS A 53 -5.48 6.03 4.65
N VAL A 54 -6.03 4.95 5.21
CA VAL A 54 -5.78 3.58 4.74
C VAL A 54 -7.09 2.90 4.35
N VAL A 55 -7.15 2.35 3.14
CA VAL A 55 -8.22 1.46 2.67
C VAL A 55 -7.64 0.07 2.48
N LEU A 56 -8.08 -0.89 3.29
CA LEU A 56 -7.71 -2.28 3.14
C LEU A 56 -8.42 -2.90 1.92
N GLN A 57 -7.75 -3.82 1.22
CA GLN A 57 -8.34 -4.53 0.07
C GLN A 57 -9.69 -5.18 0.41
N LYS A 58 -9.83 -5.75 1.62
CA LYS A 58 -11.10 -6.35 2.10
C LYS A 58 -12.26 -5.36 2.25
N ASN A 59 -11.96 -4.06 2.36
CA ASN A 59 -12.96 -2.98 2.48
C ASN A 59 -13.15 -2.24 1.14
N ALA A 60 -12.46 -2.65 0.07
CA ALA A 60 -12.52 -1.96 -1.22
C ALA A 60 -13.93 -1.98 -1.85
N TRP A 61 -14.73 -3.00 -1.54
CA TRP A 61 -16.10 -3.16 -2.05
C TRP A 61 -17.00 -1.97 -1.69
N VAL A 62 -16.77 -1.30 -0.55
CA VAL A 62 -17.53 -0.11 -0.11
C VAL A 62 -17.53 0.98 -1.17
N TRP A 63 -16.43 1.08 -1.93
CA TRP A 63 -16.20 2.12 -2.92
C TRP A 63 -16.68 1.75 -4.33
N SER A 64 -17.22 0.54 -4.52
CA SER A 64 -17.77 0.06 -5.79
C SER A 64 -19.03 0.81 -6.19
N GLU A 65 -19.14 1.21 -7.45
CA GLU A 65 -20.37 1.82 -7.99
C GLU A 65 -21.52 0.82 -8.13
N ALA A 66 -21.22 -0.47 -8.27
CA ALA A 66 -22.22 -1.50 -8.55
C ALA A 66 -22.86 -2.09 -7.28
N ILE A 67 -22.07 -2.29 -6.23
CA ILE A 67 -22.48 -3.02 -5.01
C ILE A 67 -22.08 -2.30 -3.70
N GLY A 68 -21.44 -1.13 -3.79
CA GLY A 68 -20.88 -0.44 -2.64
C GLY A 68 -21.93 0.27 -1.77
N ASP A 69 -21.46 0.85 -0.68
CA ASP A 69 -22.25 1.72 0.19
C ASP A 69 -21.79 3.16 -0.01
N GLY A 70 -22.56 3.91 -0.80
CA GLY A 70 -22.26 5.30 -1.10
C GLY A 70 -22.27 6.23 0.12
N ALA A 71 -23.08 5.92 1.14
CA ALA A 71 -23.13 6.72 2.36
C ALA A 71 -21.90 6.46 3.24
N GLU A 72 -21.49 5.21 3.37
CA GLU A 72 -20.26 4.84 4.06
C GLU A 72 -19.01 5.40 3.36
N ALA A 73 -18.95 5.29 2.02
CA ALA A 73 -17.87 5.86 1.22
C ALA A 73 -17.77 7.38 1.40
N ALA A 74 -18.90 8.10 1.33
CA ALA A 74 -18.92 9.54 1.52
C ALA A 74 -18.50 9.97 2.94
N ARG A 75 -18.97 9.26 3.98
CA ARG A 75 -18.57 9.51 5.36
C ARG A 75 -17.06 9.29 5.55
N THR A 76 -16.54 8.18 5.03
CA THR A 76 -15.12 7.83 5.12
C THR A 76 -14.26 8.83 4.36
N ALA A 77 -14.69 9.27 3.17
CA ALA A 77 -14.00 10.31 2.40
C ALA A 77 -13.95 11.66 3.15
N CYS A 78 -15.02 12.01 3.88
CA CYS A 78 -15.05 13.21 4.71
C CYS A 78 -14.05 13.12 5.88
N GLU A 79 -14.01 11.98 6.59
CA GLU A 79 -13.03 11.73 7.65
C GLU A 79 -11.59 11.79 7.11
N PHE A 80 -11.35 11.21 5.93
CA PHE A 80 -10.06 11.25 5.27
C PHE A 80 -9.66 12.66 4.83
N ALA A 81 -10.59 13.44 4.27
CA ALA A 81 -10.33 14.83 3.91
C ALA A 81 -9.84 15.63 5.13
N GLY A 82 -10.47 15.46 6.29
CA GLY A 82 -10.04 16.09 7.54
C GLY A 82 -8.64 15.62 7.99
N ALA A 83 -8.37 14.31 7.93
CA ALA A 83 -7.07 13.74 8.29
C ALA A 83 -5.93 14.19 7.36
N LEU A 84 -6.25 14.48 6.10
CA LEU A 84 -5.32 15.01 5.09
C LEU A 84 -5.13 16.53 5.17
N GLY A 85 -5.83 17.22 6.09
CA GLY A 85 -5.75 18.68 6.25
C GLY A 85 -6.54 19.46 5.21
N LEU A 86 -7.50 18.82 4.54
CA LEU A 86 -8.39 19.48 3.58
C LEU A 86 -9.61 20.07 4.29
N ASP A 87 -10.17 21.15 3.72
CA ASP A 87 -11.43 21.72 4.19
C ASP A 87 -12.59 20.76 3.93
N THR A 88 -13.22 20.27 5.01
CA THR A 88 -14.36 19.34 4.98
C THR A 88 -15.70 20.02 4.75
N HIS A 89 -15.77 21.35 4.82
CA HIS A 89 -16.97 22.09 4.41
C HIS A 89 -17.05 22.28 2.88
N ASN A 90 -15.92 22.06 2.18
CA ASN A 90 -15.86 22.05 0.73
C ASN A 90 -16.13 20.64 0.18
N SER A 91 -17.32 20.43 -0.39
CA SER A 91 -17.72 19.14 -0.96
C SER A 91 -16.82 18.68 -2.11
N THR A 92 -16.16 19.59 -2.83
CA THR A 92 -15.20 19.23 -3.89
C THR A 92 -14.00 18.46 -3.32
N ASN A 93 -13.54 18.79 -2.11
CA ASN A 93 -12.44 18.06 -1.47
C ASN A 93 -12.85 16.63 -1.11
N ILE A 94 -14.05 16.46 -0.58
CA ILE A 94 -14.60 15.15 -0.22
C ILE A 94 -14.77 14.28 -1.47
N ILE A 95 -15.39 14.83 -2.52
CA ILE A 95 -15.57 14.15 -3.80
C ILE A 95 -14.22 13.77 -4.39
N ARG A 96 -13.23 14.67 -4.35
CA ARG A 96 -11.88 14.40 -4.85
C ARG A 96 -11.23 13.24 -4.12
N VAL A 97 -11.29 13.18 -2.79
CA VAL A 97 -10.76 12.04 -2.01
C VAL A 97 -11.47 10.74 -2.42
N ALA A 98 -12.80 10.76 -2.53
CA ALA A 98 -13.57 9.59 -2.92
C ALA A 98 -13.24 9.11 -4.35
N SER A 99 -13.08 10.03 -5.29
CA SER A 99 -12.70 9.74 -6.68
C SER A 99 -11.32 9.09 -6.75
N ILE A 100 -10.30 9.63 -6.06
CA ILE A 100 -8.95 9.03 -6.05
C ILE A 100 -9.01 7.58 -5.55
N ILE A 101 -9.78 7.31 -4.49
CA ILE A 101 -9.91 5.95 -3.96
C ILE A 101 -10.60 5.04 -4.99
N ARG A 102 -11.69 5.51 -5.60
CA ARG A 102 -12.45 4.75 -6.59
C ARG A 102 -11.60 4.38 -7.81
N ASP A 103 -10.87 5.36 -8.33
CA ASP A 103 -10.01 5.20 -9.51
C ASP A 103 -8.91 4.14 -9.26
N HIS A 104 -8.50 3.95 -8.00
CA HIS A 104 -7.47 3.00 -7.60
C HIS A 104 -7.99 1.68 -7.01
N ILE A 105 -9.29 1.40 -7.01
CA ILE A 105 -9.81 0.10 -6.54
C ILE A 105 -9.22 -1.04 -7.36
N GLY A 106 -9.16 -0.90 -8.68
CA GLY A 106 -8.60 -1.93 -9.58
C GLY A 106 -7.11 -2.20 -9.28
N ASP A 107 -6.35 -1.13 -9.03
CA ASP A 107 -4.94 -1.23 -8.66
C ASP A 107 -4.76 -1.89 -7.29
N LEU A 108 -5.61 -1.55 -6.31
CA LEU A 108 -5.63 -2.16 -4.98
C LEU A 108 -5.94 -3.66 -5.04
N LEU A 109 -6.91 -4.06 -5.85
CA LEU A 109 -7.28 -5.47 -6.02
C LEU A 109 -6.19 -6.29 -6.72
N SER A 110 -5.29 -5.62 -7.44
CA SER A 110 -4.20 -6.22 -8.21
C SER A 110 -2.86 -6.25 -7.46
N ILE A 111 -2.80 -5.71 -6.23
CA ILE A 111 -1.58 -5.75 -5.42
C ILE A 111 -1.24 -7.22 -5.10
N PRO A 112 -0.04 -7.71 -5.45
CA PRO A 112 0.35 -9.07 -5.13
C PRO A 112 0.60 -9.25 -3.62
N PRO A 113 0.72 -10.50 -3.12
CA PRO A 113 1.24 -10.74 -1.78
C PRO A 113 2.57 -10.01 -1.55
N MET A 114 2.82 -9.55 -0.33
CA MET A 114 4.03 -8.81 -0.02
C MET A 114 5.26 -9.66 -0.37
N PRO A 115 6.21 -9.15 -1.16
CA PRO A 115 7.45 -9.87 -1.40
C PRO A 115 8.21 -9.95 -0.07
N MET A 116 8.27 -11.15 0.51
CA MET A 116 9.11 -11.41 1.66
C MET A 116 10.57 -11.27 1.22
N GLU A 117 11.40 -10.62 2.04
CA GLU A 117 12.84 -10.64 1.83
C GLU A 117 13.29 -12.10 1.83
N ARG A 118 13.97 -12.48 0.74
CA ARG A 118 14.46 -13.84 0.52
C ARG A 118 15.49 -14.12 1.61
N GLU A 119 15.19 -15.05 2.50
CA GLU A 119 16.20 -15.58 3.40
C GLU A 119 17.14 -16.44 2.54
N VAL A 120 18.42 -16.05 2.47
CA VAL A 120 19.46 -16.88 1.83
C VAL A 120 19.61 -18.12 2.69
N VAL A 121 19.06 -19.24 2.21
CA VAL A 121 19.00 -20.52 2.95
C VAL A 121 20.26 -21.39 2.79
N GLY A 122 21.25 -20.93 2.01
CA GLY A 122 22.56 -21.56 1.95
C GLY A 122 23.43 -21.08 0.78
N GLU A 123 24.74 -21.24 0.96
CA GLU A 123 25.74 -21.10 -0.10
C GLU A 123 25.85 -22.44 -0.86
N ALA A 124 25.79 -22.39 -2.20
CA ALA A 124 26.16 -23.52 -3.06
C ALA A 124 27.60 -23.35 -3.56
N THR A 125 28.36 -24.43 -3.43
CA THR A 125 29.63 -24.61 -4.12
C THR A 125 29.40 -25.54 -5.31
N VAL A 126 29.44 -25.00 -6.53
CA VAL A 126 29.34 -25.81 -7.76
C VAL A 126 30.74 -26.07 -8.27
N THR A 127 31.15 -27.35 -8.33
CA THR A 127 32.44 -27.77 -8.88
C THR A 127 32.24 -28.44 -10.24
N ASP A 128 32.86 -27.90 -11.29
CA ASP A 128 32.81 -28.51 -12.63
C ASP A 128 33.72 -29.75 -12.75
N GLU A 129 33.59 -30.50 -13.84
CA GLU A 129 34.42 -31.71 -14.13
C GLU A 129 35.93 -31.42 -14.23
N ARG A 130 36.32 -30.14 -14.30
CA ARG A 130 37.71 -29.67 -14.37
C ARG A 130 38.20 -29.11 -13.02
N GLY A 131 37.40 -29.26 -11.95
CA GLY A 131 37.74 -28.81 -10.60
C GLY A 131 37.59 -27.31 -10.37
N ARG A 132 36.95 -26.56 -11.29
CA ARG A 132 36.68 -25.14 -11.08
C ARG A 132 35.46 -24.97 -10.20
N VAL A 133 35.67 -24.23 -9.11
CA VAL A 133 34.64 -23.93 -8.12
C VAL A 133 33.99 -22.59 -8.47
N THR A 134 32.66 -22.57 -8.53
CA THR A 134 31.86 -21.33 -8.59
C THR A 134 30.95 -21.29 -7.38
N GLU A 135 31.04 -20.20 -6.62
CA GLU A 135 30.15 -19.93 -5.49
C GLU A 135 28.87 -19.25 -6.00
N GLY A 136 27.72 -19.70 -5.54
CA GLY A 136 26.42 -19.15 -5.91
C GLY A 136 25.37 -19.35 -4.81
N GLU A 137 24.39 -18.45 -4.77
CA GLU A 137 23.33 -18.48 -3.75
C GLU A 137 22.23 -19.50 -4.12
N ILE A 138 21.82 -20.36 -3.18
CA ILE A 138 20.68 -21.26 -3.37
C ILE A 138 19.39 -20.56 -2.92
N MET A 139 18.42 -20.47 -3.83
CA MET A 139 17.09 -19.91 -3.54
C MET A 139 16.05 -21.03 -3.38
N ALA A 140 15.36 -21.08 -2.24
CA ALA A 140 14.20 -21.95 -2.03
C ALA A 140 12.87 -21.19 -2.23
N ARG A 141 11.91 -21.81 -2.91
CA ARG A 141 10.50 -21.41 -2.90
C ARG A 141 9.78 -22.27 -1.86
N VAL A 142 9.01 -21.64 -0.98
CA VAL A 142 7.99 -22.32 -0.16
C VAL A 142 6.62 -21.97 -0.72
#